data_AF-A0A937EJ93-F1
#
_entry.id   AF-A0A937EJ93-F1
#
_cell.length_a   1.000
_cell.length_b   1.000
_cell.length_c   1.000
_cell.angle_alpha   90.00
_cell.angle_beta   90.00
_cell.angle_gamma   90.00
#
_symmetry.space_group_name_H-M   'P 1'
#
loop_
_entity.id
_entity.type
_entity.pdbx_description
1 polymer ?
#
loop_
_entity_poly.entity_id
_entity_poly.type
_entity_poly.pdbx_seq_one_letter_code
_entity_poly.pdbx_strand_id
1 'polypeptide(L)'
;MCFRGGTPNRHYVCLPCRSSFKKRGVRASRCPRCGGGLIDAGQDLAVPKRSDTAGWRTLTALLNAGVTFHSGCCDGPGWRPRTPREVRERLAAAAGTGVPLNVALTTVDIDELRSGHTAR
;
A
#
# COMPACT_ATOMS: atom_id res chain seq x y z
N MET A 1 -14.33 -17.45 -17.50
CA MET A 1 -13.09 -16.66 -17.64
C MET A 1 -13.44 -15.17 -17.59
N CYS A 2 -13.08 -14.46 -16.54
CA CYS A 2 -13.39 -13.03 -16.43
C CYS A 2 -12.29 -12.23 -17.14
N PHE A 3 -12.42 -12.08 -18.46
CA PHE A 3 -11.61 -11.10 -19.21
C PHE A 3 -12.10 -9.69 -18.85
N ARG A 4 -11.42 -9.01 -17.94
CA ARG A 4 -11.53 -7.53 -17.88
C ARG A 4 -10.79 -6.97 -19.08
N GLY A 5 -11.52 -6.76 -20.18
CA GLY A 5 -11.03 -6.04 -21.36
C GLY A 5 -10.68 -4.60 -21.00
N GLY A 6 -9.42 -4.36 -20.64
CA GLY A 6 -8.85 -3.05 -20.42
C GLY A 6 -7.89 -3.00 -19.23
N THR A 7 -6.74 -2.35 -19.40
CA THR A 7 -5.84 -2.07 -18.27
C THR A 7 -6.61 -1.24 -17.21
N PRO A 8 -6.75 -1.75 -15.98
CA PRO A 8 -7.46 -1.03 -14.93
C PRO A 8 -6.72 0.27 -14.61
N ASN A 9 -7.50 1.28 -14.26
CA ASN A 9 -6.95 2.53 -13.76
C ASN A 9 -6.12 2.25 -12.50
N ARG A 10 -4.88 2.77 -12.47
CA ARG A 10 -4.00 2.67 -11.31
C ARG A 10 -3.89 4.02 -10.62
N HIS A 11 -3.72 3.98 -9.30
CA HIS A 11 -3.46 5.13 -8.46
C HIS A 11 -1.95 5.33 -8.35
N TYR A 12 -1.49 6.46 -8.88
CA TYR A 12 -0.10 6.89 -8.79
C TYR A 12 0.06 7.93 -7.69
N VAL A 13 0.89 7.64 -6.69
CA VAL A 13 0.98 8.45 -5.47
C VAL A 13 2.27 9.28 -5.46
N CYS A 14 2.13 10.57 -5.17
CA CYS A 14 3.22 11.45 -4.81
C CYS A 14 3.19 11.70 -3.30
N LEU A 15 4.14 11.11 -2.58
CA LEU A 15 4.30 11.27 -1.14
C LEU A 15 4.59 12.72 -0.71
N PRO A 16 5.56 13.45 -1.30
CA PRO A 16 5.86 14.82 -0.86
C PRO A 16 4.69 15.78 -1.13
N CYS A 17 3.98 15.59 -2.24
CA CYS A 17 2.81 16.42 -2.56
C CYS A 17 1.52 15.97 -1.88
N ARG A 18 1.52 14.82 -1.19
CA ARG A 18 0.31 14.18 -0.62
C ARG A 18 -0.85 14.18 -1.60
N SER A 19 -0.58 13.66 -2.80
CA SER A 19 -1.55 13.64 -3.91
C SER A 19 -1.47 12.34 -4.68
N SER A 20 -2.64 11.81 -5.07
CA SER A 20 -2.75 10.66 -5.96
C SER A 20 -3.29 11.08 -7.32
N PHE A 21 -2.85 10.40 -8.38
CA PHE A 21 -3.30 10.59 -9.75
C PHE A 21 -3.79 9.26 -10.30
N LYS A 22 -5.04 9.21 -10.76
CA LYS A 22 -5.58 8.03 -11.41
C LYS A 22 -5.19 8.03 -12.88
N LYS A 23 -4.49 7.00 -13.37
CA LYS A 23 -4.05 6.88 -14.78
C LYS A 23 -4.37 5.50 -15.36
N ARG A 24 -4.64 5.45 -16.66
CA ARG A 24 -4.73 4.19 -17.43
C ARG A 24 -3.37 3.85 -18.04
N GLY A 25 -2.92 2.61 -17.88
CA GLY A 25 -1.66 2.12 -18.47
C GLY A 25 -0.40 2.36 -17.61
N VAL A 26 0.76 1.95 -18.13
CA VAL A 26 2.04 1.80 -17.37
C VAL A 26 2.95 3.03 -17.42
N ARG A 27 2.53 4.12 -18.07
CA ARG A 27 3.38 5.32 -18.20
C ARG A 27 3.34 6.14 -16.91
N ALA A 28 4.21 5.80 -15.97
CA ALA A 28 4.48 6.56 -14.75
C ALA A 28 5.05 7.93 -15.12
N SER A 29 4.17 8.87 -15.44
CA SER A 29 4.54 10.26 -15.68
C SER A 29 4.76 10.92 -14.33
N ARG A 30 5.93 11.56 -14.17
CA ARG A 30 6.34 12.41 -13.04
C ARG A 30 5.18 13.19 -12.43
N CYS A 31 5.25 13.49 -11.15
CA CYS A 31 4.27 14.31 -10.48
C CYS A 31 4.13 15.66 -11.22
N PRO A 32 2.93 16.04 -11.69
CA PRO A 32 2.75 17.31 -12.40
C PRO A 32 2.96 18.53 -11.50
N ARG A 33 3.04 18.34 -10.17
CA ARG A 33 3.25 19.44 -9.20
C ARG A 33 4.71 19.66 -8.82
N CYS A 34 5.47 18.59 -8.57
CA CYS A 34 6.86 18.70 -8.12
C CYS A 34 7.88 18.08 -9.10
N GLY A 35 7.44 17.45 -10.19
CA GLY A 35 8.31 16.71 -11.10
C GLY A 35 8.89 15.40 -10.54
N GLY A 36 8.60 15.06 -9.29
CA GLY A 36 9.11 13.86 -8.62
C GLY A 36 8.54 12.54 -9.17
N GLY A 37 9.18 11.43 -8.82
CA GLY A 37 8.67 10.08 -9.15
C GLY A 37 7.31 9.81 -8.52
N LEU A 38 6.42 9.20 -9.29
CA LEU A 38 5.15 8.68 -8.75
C LEU A 38 5.29 7.18 -8.48
N ILE A 39 4.78 6.74 -7.33
CA ILE A 39 4.73 5.33 -6.96
C ILE A 39 3.44 4.74 -7.48
N ASP A 40 3.49 3.61 -8.19
CA ASP A 40 2.29 2.83 -8.54
C ASP A 40 1.77 2.14 -7.28
N ALA A 41 0.67 2.65 -6.74
CA ALA A 41 0.03 2.09 -5.57
C ALA A 41 -1.05 1.06 -5.91
N GLY A 42 -1.35 0.83 -7.19
CA GLY A 42 -2.39 -0.10 -7.61
C GLY A 42 -3.79 0.49 -7.73
N GLN A 43 -4.78 -0.38 -7.84
CA GLN A 43 -6.11 -0.09 -8.41
C GLN A 43 -7.11 0.17 -7.29
N ASP A 44 -6.91 -0.45 -6.13
CA ASP A 44 -7.83 -0.43 -4.99
C ASP A 44 -7.32 0.46 -3.85
N LEU A 45 -6.42 1.40 -4.15
CA LEU A 45 -5.97 2.36 -3.15
C LEU A 45 -7.11 3.29 -2.75
N ALA A 46 -7.56 3.18 -1.50
CA ALA A 46 -8.37 4.20 -0.85
C ALA A 46 -7.49 5.43 -0.55
N VAL A 47 -7.58 6.45 -1.41
CA VAL A 47 -6.77 7.66 -1.29
C VAL A 47 -7.23 8.47 -0.06
N PRO A 48 -6.34 8.72 0.92
CA PRO A 48 -6.68 9.56 2.05
C PRO A 48 -6.88 11.02 1.63
N LYS A 49 -7.71 11.75 2.37
CA LYS A 49 -7.89 13.20 2.15
C LYS A 49 -6.53 13.90 2.27
N ARG A 50 -6.30 14.95 1.49
CA ARG A 50 -5.00 15.67 1.51
C ARG A 50 -4.62 16.22 2.89
N SER A 51 -5.61 16.65 3.68
CA SER A 51 -5.43 17.13 5.05
C SER A 51 -5.20 16.01 6.08
N ASP A 52 -5.53 14.75 5.73
CA ASP A 52 -5.38 13.61 6.63
C ASP A 52 -3.92 13.15 6.72
N THR A 53 -3.17 13.88 7.54
CA THR A 53 -1.74 13.62 7.76
C THR A 53 -1.51 12.22 8.34
N ALA A 54 -2.46 11.67 9.11
CA ALA A 54 -2.38 10.31 9.62
C ALA A 54 -2.47 9.31 8.46
N GLY A 55 -3.52 9.36 7.65
CA GLY A 55 -3.67 8.50 6.47
C GLY A 55 -2.47 8.57 5.51
N TRP A 56 -1.93 9.78 5.27
CA TRP A 56 -0.73 9.94 4.44
C TRP A 56 0.52 9.31 5.06
N ARG A 57 0.71 9.38 6.37
CA ARG A 57 1.83 8.71 7.07
C ARG A 57 1.70 7.19 6.97
N THR A 58 0.51 6.64 7.17
CA THR A 58 0.21 5.21 6.98
C THR A 58 0.57 4.77 5.56
N LEU A 59 0.05 5.49 4.55
CA LEU A 59 0.27 5.18 3.16
C LEU A 59 1.75 5.26 2.77
N THR A 60 2.47 6.26 3.30
CA THR A 60 3.92 6.39 3.11
C THR A 60 4.67 5.17 3.64
N ALA A 61 4.35 4.73 4.85
CA ALA A 61 4.98 3.55 5.45
C ALA A 61 4.69 2.27 4.64
N LEU A 62 3.44 2.10 4.21
CA LEU A 62 3.04 0.96 3.37
C LEU A 62 3.79 0.93 2.04
N LEU A 63 3.81 2.05 1.31
CA LEU A 63 4.46 2.11 0.00
C LEU A 63 5.98 1.96 0.11
N ASN A 64 6.62 2.54 1.13
CA ASN A 64 8.05 2.35 1.37
C ASN A 64 8.40 0.90 1.75
N ALA A 65 7.49 0.20 2.43
CA ALA A 65 7.63 -1.23 2.71
C ALA A 65 7.32 -2.12 1.49
N GLY A 66 6.93 -1.54 0.34
CA GLY A 66 6.58 -2.29 -0.86
C GLY A 66 5.14 -2.84 -0.89
N VAL A 67 4.30 -2.46 0.07
CA VAL A 67 2.88 -2.84 0.07
C VAL A 67 2.13 -2.03 -0.98
N THR A 68 1.56 -2.73 -1.95
CA THR A 68 0.75 -2.16 -3.04
C THR A 68 -0.69 -2.67 -2.96
N PHE A 69 -1.62 -1.92 -3.57
CA PHE A 69 -3.06 -2.18 -3.59
C PHE A 69 -3.47 -2.76 -4.95
N HIS A 70 -2.67 -3.71 -5.43
CA HIS A 70 -3.00 -4.50 -6.60
C HIS A 70 -3.99 -5.59 -6.22
N SER A 71 -5.14 -5.62 -6.87
CA SER A 71 -6.10 -6.71 -6.77
C SER A 71 -6.15 -7.51 -8.05
N GLY A 72 -6.34 -8.82 -7.88
CA GLY A 72 -6.64 -9.74 -8.96
C GLY A 72 -8.12 -9.64 -9.35
N CYS A 73 -8.53 -10.45 -10.33
CA CYS A 73 -9.93 -10.48 -10.77
C CYS A 73 -10.89 -11.00 -9.69
N CYS A 74 -10.39 -11.88 -8.81
CA CYS A 74 -11.20 -12.60 -7.81
C CYS A 74 -10.69 -12.40 -6.38
N ASP A 75 -9.44 -11.98 -6.22
CA ASP A 75 -8.83 -11.69 -4.92
C ASP A 75 -8.83 -10.18 -4.72
N GLY A 76 -9.78 -9.74 -3.89
CA GLY A 76 -9.73 -8.40 -3.32
C GLY A 76 -8.37 -8.22 -2.63
N PRO A 77 -7.94 -6.98 -2.38
CA PRO A 77 -6.54 -6.73 -2.14
C PRO A 77 -6.07 -7.27 -0.76
N GLY A 78 -6.96 -7.90 0.03
CA GLY A 78 -6.69 -8.35 1.39
C GLY A 78 -6.86 -7.23 2.41
N TRP A 79 -6.80 -7.59 3.70
CA TRP A 79 -6.85 -6.63 4.79
C TRP A 79 -5.61 -5.71 4.76
N ARG A 80 -5.80 -4.42 5.05
CA ARG A 80 -4.71 -3.44 5.16
C ARG A 80 -4.96 -2.47 6.31
N PRO A 81 -3.88 -2.02 6.98
CA PRO A 81 -3.98 -1.06 8.06
C PRO A 81 -4.49 0.27 7.52
N ARG A 82 -5.51 0.83 8.17
CA ARG A 82 -6.13 2.11 7.80
C ARG A 82 -5.55 3.26 8.61
N THR A 83 -4.84 2.97 9.70
CA THR A 83 -4.34 3.97 10.65
C THR A 83 -2.83 3.86 10.89
N PRO A 84 -2.15 4.96 11.26
CA PRO A 84 -0.72 4.92 11.60
C PRO A 84 -0.42 4.11 12.85
N ARG A 85 -1.43 3.91 13.71
CA ARG A 85 -1.32 3.10 14.91
C ARG A 85 -1.18 1.63 14.52
N GLU A 86 -2.07 1.12 13.68
CA GLU A 86 -2.01 -0.27 13.19
C GLU A 86 -0.71 -0.58 12.45
N VAL A 87 -0.17 0.39 11.69
CA VAL A 87 1.15 0.27 11.04
C VAL A 87 2.24 0.15 12.10
N ARG A 88 2.27 1.04 13.09
CA ARG A 88 3.29 1.00 14.14
C ARG A 88 3.23 -0.27 14.96
N GLU A 89 2.04 -0.76 15.31
CA GLU A 89 1.85 -2.00 16.06
C GLU A 89 2.40 -3.20 15.28
N ARG A 90 2.19 -3.27 13.97
CA ARG A 90 2.73 -4.33 13.11
C ARG A 90 4.24 -4.22 12.90
N LEU A 91 4.76 -3.02 12.69
CA LEU A 91 6.20 -2.80 12.60
C LEU A 91 6.90 -3.18 13.91
N ALA A 92 6.29 -2.88 15.06
CA ALA A 92 6.80 -3.26 16.37
C ALA A 92 6.70 -4.78 16.61
N ALA A 93 5.63 -5.42 16.13
CA ALA A 93 5.46 -6.87 16.24
C ALA A 93 6.40 -7.66 15.32
N ALA A 94 6.72 -7.12 14.14
CA ALA A 94 7.70 -7.70 13.21
C ALA A 94 9.15 -7.33 13.55
N ALA A 95 9.36 -6.38 14.48
CA ALA A 95 10.69 -6.01 14.93
C ALA A 95 11.35 -7.20 15.63
N GLY A 96 12.41 -7.74 15.02
CA GLY A 96 13.16 -8.88 15.56
C GLY A 96 12.71 -10.25 15.08
N THR A 97 11.63 -10.37 14.30
CA THR A 97 11.17 -11.66 13.76
C THR A 97 11.66 -11.98 12.35
N GLY A 98 12.31 -11.00 11.68
CA GLY A 98 12.87 -11.18 10.34
C GLY A 98 11.84 -11.25 9.22
N VAL A 99 10.55 -11.11 9.54
CA VAL A 99 9.45 -11.07 8.57
C VAL A 99 9.59 -9.83 7.69
N PRO A 100 9.48 -9.95 6.36
CA PRO A 100 9.56 -8.79 5.49
C PRO A 100 8.39 -7.82 5.76
N LEU A 101 8.68 -6.52 5.71
CA LEU A 101 7.73 -5.49 6.14
C LEU A 101 6.43 -5.49 5.33
N ASN A 102 6.47 -5.92 4.07
CA ASN A 102 5.26 -6.04 3.25
C ASN A 102 4.28 -7.07 3.83
N VAL A 103 4.78 -8.25 4.21
CA VAL A 103 4.01 -9.33 4.84
C VAL A 103 3.50 -8.84 6.18
N ALA A 104 4.39 -8.32 7.03
CA ALA A 104 4.03 -7.82 8.36
C ALA A 104 2.91 -6.78 8.34
N LEU A 105 2.92 -5.87 7.36
CA LEU A 105 1.91 -4.83 7.24
C LEU A 105 0.59 -5.34 6.65
N THR A 106 0.57 -6.49 5.98
CA THR A 106 -0.66 -7.11 5.45
C THR A 106 -1.25 -8.20 6.34
N THR A 107 -0.54 -8.65 7.37
CA THR A 107 -1.05 -9.65 8.30
C THR A 107 -2.16 -9.05 9.18
N VAL A 108 -3.31 -9.73 9.20
CA VAL A 108 -4.45 -9.36 10.03
C VAL A 108 -4.10 -9.56 11.50
N ASP A 109 -3.54 -10.72 11.84
CA ASP A 109 -3.22 -11.11 13.19
C ASP A 109 -1.81 -10.65 13.60
N ILE A 110 -1.73 -9.89 14.69
CA ILE A 110 -0.45 -9.39 15.21
C ILE A 110 0.26 -10.48 16.02
N ASP A 111 -0.48 -11.43 16.58
CA ASP A 111 0.09 -12.54 17.34
C ASP A 111 0.84 -13.52 16.43
N GLU A 112 0.35 -13.73 15.21
CA GLU A 112 1.07 -14.50 14.18
C GLU A 112 2.45 -13.89 13.85
N LEU A 113 2.55 -12.55 13.83
CA LEU A 113 3.81 -11.86 13.60
C LEU A 113 4.79 -12.03 14.77
N ARG A 114 4.27 -12.02 16.00
CA ARG A 114 5.07 -12.17 17.23
C ARG A 114 5.54 -13.59 17.45
N SER A 115 4.72 -14.57 17.07
CA SER A 115 4.97 -15.99 17.25
C SER A 115 6.05 -16.55 16.31
N GLY A 116 6.56 -15.75 15.37
CA GLY A 116 7.67 -16.13 14.48
C GLY A 116 7.35 -17.37 13.62
N HIS A 117 6.08 -17.75 13.51
CA HIS A 117 5.67 -18.88 12.69
C HIS A 117 5.75 -18.45 11.23
N THR A 118 6.92 -18.69 10.63
CA THR A 118 7.03 -18.84 9.19
C THR A 118 6.12 -19.98 8.78
N ALA A 119 4.88 -19.67 8.39
CA ALA A 119 4.07 -20.59 7.63
C ALA A 119 4.81 -20.85 6.31
N ARG A 120 5.36 -22.06 6.24
CA ARG A 120 6.11 -22.62 5.11
C ARG A 120 5.21 -22.93 3.93
#